data_AF-A0A950FGL8-F1
#
_entry.id   AF-A0A950FGL8-F1
#
_cell.length_a   1.000
_cell.length_b   1.000
_cell.length_c   1.000
_cell.angle_alpha   90.00
_cell.angle_beta   90.00
_cell.angle_gamma   90.00
#
_symmetry.space_group_name_H-M   'P 1'
#
loop_
_entity.id
_entity.type
_entity.pdbx_description
1 polymer ?
#
loop_
_entity_poly.entity_id
_entity_poly.type
_entity_poly.pdbx_seq_one_letter_code
_entity_poly.pdbx_strand_id
1 'polypeptide(L)'
;LAAAGRGNVNGEPVQGSLAGFIASEVEMLRPRKVALCHHDNWMPPLTTATDVEPIKHELRRLAPGVELIEMPYLGGYRVFG
;
A
#
# COMPACT_ATOMS: atom_id res chain seq x y z
N LEU A 1 4.63 2.27 -1.84
CA LEU A 1 3.41 2.87 -2.45
C LEU A 1 2.64 3.62 -1.38
N ALA A 2 2.17 4.83 -1.66
CA ALA A 2 1.45 5.63 -0.66
C ALA A 2 0.01 5.09 -0.52
N ALA A 3 -0.30 4.50 0.64
CA ALA A 3 -1.61 3.90 0.91
C ALA A 3 -2.51 4.84 1.72
N ALA A 4 -2.73 6.05 1.20
CA ALA A 4 -3.52 7.07 1.88
C ALA A 4 -4.39 7.86 0.92
N GLY A 5 -5.60 8.23 1.36
CA GLY A 5 -6.52 9.05 0.60
C GLY A 5 -6.97 8.40 -0.72
N ARG A 6 -7.20 9.24 -1.74
CA ARG A 6 -7.54 8.83 -3.10
C ARG A 6 -6.37 9.14 -4.02
N GLY A 7 -5.87 8.12 -4.73
CA GLY A 7 -4.81 8.28 -5.72
C GLY A 7 -5.29 9.06 -6.95
N ASN A 8 -4.37 9.63 -7.71
CA ASN A 8 -4.67 10.31 -8.97
C ASN A 8 -3.90 9.68 -10.13
N VAL A 9 -4.51 9.69 -11.31
CA VAL A 9 -3.88 9.33 -12.59
C VAL A 9 -4.01 10.53 -13.52
N ASN A 10 -2.88 11.05 -14.00
CA ASN A 10 -2.82 12.24 -14.86
C ASN A 10 -3.51 13.48 -14.26
N GLY A 11 -3.40 13.66 -12.94
CA GLY A 11 -4.03 14.77 -12.21
C GLY A 11 -5.46 14.49 -11.78
N GLU A 12 -6.14 13.50 -12.37
CA GLU A 12 -7.53 13.18 -12.06
C GLU A 12 -7.65 12.12 -10.96
N PRO A 13 -8.57 12.29 -10.00
CA PRO A 13 -8.79 11.28 -8.96
C PRO A 13 -9.24 9.95 -9.55
N VAL A 14 -8.59 8.87 -9.14
CA VAL A 14 -8.97 7.51 -9.52
C VAL A 14 -10.38 7.20 -9.02
N GLN A 15 -11.20 6.61 -9.89
CA GLN A 15 -12.51 6.10 -9.53
C GLN A 15 -12.37 4.72 -8.88
N GLY A 16 -13.19 4.44 -7.87
CA GLY A 16 -13.12 3.20 -7.10
C GLY A 16 -12.41 3.36 -5.76
N SER A 17 -11.65 2.34 -5.36
CA SER A 17 -11.07 2.22 -4.02
C SER A 17 -9.55 2.39 -4.00
N LEU A 18 -9.01 2.76 -2.84
CA LEU A 18 -7.57 2.78 -2.58
C LEU A 18 -6.93 1.40 -2.85
N ALA A 19 -7.57 0.32 -2.42
CA ALA A 19 -7.08 -1.03 -2.66
C ALA A 19 -6.96 -1.38 -4.14
N GLY A 20 -7.96 -1.01 -4.95
CA GLY A 20 -7.90 -1.17 -6.41
C GLY A 20 -6.81 -0.33 -7.04
N PHE A 21 -6.61 0.90 -6.58
CA PHE A 21 -5.53 1.76 -7.05
C PHE A 21 -4.15 1.16 -6.75
N ILE A 22 -3.87 0.76 -5.50
CA ILE A 22 -2.61 0.10 -5.12
C ILE A 22 -2.38 -1.16 -5.95
N ALA A 23 -3.41 -1.99 -6.13
CA ALA A 23 -3.27 -3.20 -6.93
C ALA A 23 -2.95 -2.90 -8.40
N SER A 24 -3.51 -1.82 -8.97
CA SER A 24 -3.17 -1.39 -10.33
C SER A 24 -1.72 -0.90 -10.45
N GLU A 25 -1.18 -0.21 -9.44
CA GLU A 25 0.24 0.18 -9.40
C GLU A 25 1.13 -1.07 -9.37
N VAL A 26 0.76 -2.07 -8.58
CA VAL A 26 1.48 -3.35 -8.48
C VAL A 26 1.41 -4.14 -9.78
N GLU A 27 0.25 -4.22 -10.41
CA GLU A 27 0.07 -4.88 -11.71
C GLU A 27 0.92 -4.23 -12.81
N MET A 28 0.99 -2.89 -12.80
CA MET A 28 1.78 -2.11 -13.76
C MET A 28 3.29 -2.31 -13.56
N LEU A 29 3.77 -2.21 -12.32
CA LEU A 29 5.20 -2.25 -11.99
C LEU A 29 5.76 -3.67 -11.87
N ARG A 30 4.90 -4.66 -11.64
CA ARG A 30 5.24 -6.08 -11.40
C ARG A 30 6.41 -6.27 -10.41
N PRO A 31 6.38 -5.64 -9.22
CA PRO A 31 7.44 -5.78 -8.24
C PRO A 31 7.43 -7.18 -7.64
N ARG A 32 8.53 -7.61 -7.01
CA ARG A 32 8.52 -8.80 -6.13
C ARG A 32 8.04 -8.49 -4.71
N LYS A 33 8.25 -7.25 -4.26
CA LYS A 33 7.96 -6.79 -2.90
C LYS A 33 7.31 -5.41 -2.93
N VAL A 34 6.36 -5.17 -2.04
CA VAL A 34 5.67 -3.89 -1.90
C VAL A 34 5.75 -3.46 -0.44
N ALA A 35 6.32 -2.28 -0.21
CA ALA A 35 6.21 -1.59 1.07
C ALA A 35 5.19 -0.46 0.94
N LEU A 36 4.22 -0.40 1.86
CA LEU A 36 3.29 0.72 1.94
C LEU A 36 3.92 1.86 2.75
N CYS A 37 3.65 3.09 2.34
CA CYS A 37 4.00 4.31 3.08
C CYS A 37 2.71 4.97 3.57
N HIS A 38 2.78 5.72 4.69
CA HIS A 38 1.63 6.44 5.27
C HIS A 38 0.46 5.54 5.73
N HIS A 39 0.74 4.27 6.06
CA HIS A 39 -0.26 3.31 6.55
C HIS A 39 -0.14 3.06 8.07
N ASP A 40 0.95 3.52 8.68
CA ASP A 40 1.29 3.35 10.08
C ASP A 40 0.60 4.39 10.97
N ASN A 41 0.50 4.06 12.25
CA ASN A 41 -0.04 4.97 13.26
C ASN A 41 1.08 5.89 13.79
N TRP A 42 1.41 6.94 13.04
CA TRP A 42 2.55 7.81 13.35
C TRP A 42 2.40 8.60 14.67
N MET A 43 1.23 9.16 14.96
CA MET A 43 1.01 9.96 16.17
C MET A 43 -0.34 9.64 16.85
N PRO A 44 -0.45 8.51 17.57
CA PRO A 44 -1.63 8.22 18.38
C PRO A 44 -1.79 9.26 19.51
N PRO A 45 -3.02 9.70 19.85
CA PRO A 45 -4.31 9.29 19.30
C PRO A 45 -4.77 10.10 18.08
N LEU A 46 -3.97 11.05 17.58
CA LEU A 46 -4.36 11.89 16.44
C LEU A 46 -4.53 11.07 15.16
N THR A 47 -3.70 10.04 14.98
CA THR A 47 -3.78 9.11 13.87
C THR A 47 -4.23 7.72 14.33
N THR A 48 -4.73 6.96 13.38
CA THR A 48 -5.01 5.53 13.51
C THR A 48 -4.33 4.83 12.34
N ALA A 49 -3.86 3.59 12.54
CA ALA A 49 -3.33 2.79 11.45
C ALA A 49 -4.40 2.63 10.36
N THR A 50 -3.96 2.69 9.10
CA THR A 50 -4.86 2.42 7.98
C THR A 50 -5.20 0.94 7.97
N ASP A 51 -6.48 0.61 7.75
CA ASP A 51 -6.87 -0.78 7.51
C ASP A 51 -6.31 -1.23 6.14
N VAL A 52 -5.29 -2.08 6.19
CA VAL A 52 -4.62 -2.61 5.01
C VAL A 52 -5.22 -3.93 4.52
N GLU A 53 -6.21 -4.51 5.20
CA GLU A 53 -6.78 -5.79 4.76
C GLU A 53 -7.44 -5.74 3.38
N PRO A 54 -8.16 -4.66 3.00
CA PRO A 54 -8.66 -4.52 1.63
C PRO A 54 -7.54 -4.54 0.58
N ILE A 55 -6.39 -3.92 0.89
CA ILE A 55 -5.21 -3.94 0.00
C ILE A 55 -4.66 -5.36 -0.08
N LYS A 56 -4.48 -6.04 1.05
CA LYS A 56 -4.02 -7.44 1.11
C LYS A 56 -4.92 -8.35 0.27
N HIS A 57 -6.24 -8.18 0.38
CA HIS A 57 -7.22 -8.95 -0.39
C HIS A 57 -7.02 -8.77 -1.90
N GLU A 58 -6.95 -7.52 -2.37
CA GLU A 58 -6.74 -7.22 -3.80
C GLU A 58 -5.39 -7.71 -4.32
N LEU A 59 -4.32 -7.58 -3.53
CA LEU A 59 -3.00 -8.09 -3.90
C LEU A 59 -2.97 -9.62 -4.01
N ARG A 60 -3.61 -10.34 -3.08
CA ARG A 60 -3.75 -11.81 -3.18
C ARG A 60 -4.50 -12.22 -4.45
N ARG A 61 -5.48 -11.41 -4.88
CA ARG A 61 -6.32 -11.68 -6.06
C ARG A 61 -5.61 -11.37 -7.38
N LEU A 62 -4.93 -10.23 -7.47
CA LEU A 62 -4.37 -9.70 -8.72
C LEU A 62 -2.87 -9.94 -8.88
N ALA A 63 -2.13 -10.08 -7.78
CA ALA A 63 -0.69 -10.23 -7.77
C ALA A 63 -0.23 -11.24 -6.69
N PRO A 64 -0.68 -12.52 -6.75
CA PRO A 64 -0.45 -13.50 -5.69
C PRO A 64 1.03 -13.81 -5.39
N GLY A 65 1.94 -13.47 -6.30
CA GLY A 65 3.39 -13.64 -6.12
C GLY A 65 4.10 -12.47 -5.42
N VAL A 66 3.37 -11.41 -5.06
CA VAL A 66 3.94 -10.21 -4.43
C VAL A 66 3.98 -10.37 -2.91
N GLU A 67 5.14 -10.10 -2.31
CA GLU A 67 5.29 -9.98 -0.87
C GLU A 67 4.90 -8.56 -0.43
N LEU A 68 3.84 -8.44 0.37
CA LEU A 68 3.54 -7.19 1.08
C LEU A 68 4.40 -7.13 2.35
N ILE A 69 5.28 -6.13 2.42
CA ILE A 69 6.13 -5.88 3.57
C ILE A 69 5.34 -5.08 4.60
N GLU A 70 5.17 -5.64 5.80
CA GLU A 70 4.62 -4.95 6.97
C GLU A 70 5.75 -4.48 7.87
N MET A 71 5.72 -3.19 8.22
CA MET A 71 6.71 -2.56 9.10
C MET A 71 5.99 -1.95 10.30
N PRO A 72 6.48 -2.18 11.53
CA PRO A 72 5.96 -1.46 12.67
C PRO A 72 6.42 0.01 12.65
N TYR A 73 5.78 0.86 13.45
CA TYR A 73 6.22 2.24 13.63
C TYR A 73 7.70 2.28 14.09
N LEU A 74 8.52 3.09 13.40
CA LEU A 74 9.98 3.16 13.56
C LEU A 74 10.76 1.85 13.25
N GLY A 75 10.09 0.82 12.74
CA GLY A 75 10.72 -0.43 12.30
C GLY A 75 11.39 -0.28 10.93
N GLY A 76 12.66 -0.68 10.84
CA GLY A 76 13.38 -0.72 9.57
C GLY A 76 13.13 -2.01 8.79
N TYR A 77 13.23 -1.92 7.45
CA TYR A 77 13.29 -3.08 6.57
C TYR A 77 14.50 -2.95 5.63
N ARG A 78 15.29 -4.01 5.50
CA ARG A 78 16.45 -4.02 4.60
C ARG A 78 16.01 -4.25 3.16
N VAL A 79 16.10 -3.19 2.34
CA VAL A 79 15.72 -3.23 0.92
C VAL A 79 16.86 -3.69 0.01
N PHE A 80 18.09 -3.31 0.35
CA PHE A 80 19.30 -3.66 -0.42
C PHE A 80 20.24 -4.51 0.42
N GLY A 81 20.73 -5.59 -0.16
CA GLY A 81 21.70 -6.50 0.43
C GLY A 81 22.47 -7.23 -0.64
#